data_AF-A0A9P6A7K3-F1
#
_entry.id   AF-A0A9P6A7K3-F1
#
_cell.length_a   1.000
_cell.length_b   1.000
_cell.length_c   1.000
_cell.angle_alpha   90.00
_cell.angle_beta   90.00
_cell.angle_gamma   90.00
#
_symmetry.space_group_name_H-M   'P 1'
#
loop_
_entity.id
_entity.type
_entity.pdbx_description
1 polymer ?
#
loop_
_entity_poly.entity_id
_entity_poly.type
_entity_poly.pdbx_seq_one_letter_code
_entity_poly.pdbx_strand_id
1 'polypeptide(L)'
;MGKLHLKRTPEEEAERQRHKKRRKEHKKSTSRNYPESSPTQPNVSSTSRKWASDDEDDDTDVYGPPPPPPTNAPTPKGNAGAEYHSSKPDYDAIRAELEEQRFRERLFGAYDDEERLDSLEAHLNDYAHVPDRWQSEPARKHRRLGPDDEDEFLQTDPQHLDDEEYAEWIRLGMYRKTHRDEYEEQQREKARKKERKAKEKAAKEEAKRLEKAMEEDRKRRREEKENMRWAAAKEVYESRWAELLRRDTMTPELTASSGKDGDEEGWIGTNLRFEDIPWPVLAAYPKIKKRHREAEASGSAAALSLDGFTSDAISRFVLTSASTTGPSPAYDNEQDKKERREKLRDAMLRFHPDKFEGRVMSRVREGDKERVREAVGQVARVLNDLMG
;
A
#
# COMPACT_ATOMS: atom_id res chain seq x y z
N MET A 1 8.13 51.91 -39.02
CA MET A 1 7.02 51.03 -39.45
C MET A 1 6.79 49.98 -38.36
N GLY A 2 5.91 50.25 -37.40
CA GLY A 2 5.59 49.31 -36.32
C GLY A 2 4.73 48.15 -36.84
N LYS A 3 5.07 46.91 -36.50
CA LYS A 3 4.30 45.73 -36.90
C LYS A 3 2.99 45.69 -36.11
N LEU A 4 1.85 45.76 -36.81
CA LEU A 4 0.53 45.63 -36.22
C LEU A 4 0.37 44.21 -35.67
N HIS A 5 0.30 44.06 -34.34
CA HIS A 5 -0.06 42.79 -33.72
C HIS A 5 -1.59 42.66 -33.76
N LEU A 6 -2.11 41.87 -34.71
CA LEU A 6 -3.52 41.49 -34.66
C LEU A 6 -3.77 40.68 -33.38
N LYS A 7 -4.84 41.02 -32.67
CA LYS A 7 -5.30 40.26 -31.52
C LYS A 7 -5.64 38.84 -32.00
N ARG A 8 -5.17 37.84 -31.27
CA ARG A 8 -5.43 36.44 -31.58
C ARG A 8 -6.93 36.16 -31.49
N THR A 9 -7.40 35.28 -32.35
CA THR A 9 -8.78 34.80 -32.27
C THR A 9 -8.95 33.93 -31.01
N PRO A 10 -10.17 33.86 -30.43
CA PRO A 10 -10.44 33.03 -29.25
C PRO A 10 -10.07 31.55 -29.47
N GLU A 11 -10.19 31.09 -30.71
CA GLU A 11 -9.83 29.72 -31.11
C GLU A 11 -8.31 29.47 -31.08
N GLU A 12 -7.50 30.42 -31.57
CA GLU A 12 -6.05 30.34 -31.51
C GLU A 12 -5.54 30.40 -30.06
N GLU A 13 -6.23 31.14 -29.18
CA GLU A 13 -5.90 31.18 -27.76
C GLU A 13 -6.22 29.86 -27.04
N ALA A 14 -7.36 29.24 -27.36
CA ALA A 14 -7.73 27.92 -26.83
C ALA A 14 -6.75 26.83 -27.26
N GLU A 15 -6.33 26.83 -28.53
CA GLU A 15 -5.33 25.88 -29.04
C GLU A 15 -3.98 26.08 -28.38
N ARG A 16 -3.55 27.33 -28.18
CA ARG A 16 -2.32 27.66 -27.47
C ARG A 16 -2.36 27.23 -26.01
N GLN A 17 -3.51 27.34 -25.34
CA GLN A 17 -3.68 26.81 -23.98
C GLN A 17 -3.59 25.28 -23.95
N ARG A 18 -4.21 24.57 -24.90
CA ARG A 18 -4.08 23.11 -25.03
C ARG A 18 -2.62 22.69 -25.25
N HIS A 19 -1.91 23.38 -26.14
CA HIS A 19 -0.50 23.11 -26.39
C HIS A 19 0.38 23.41 -25.16
N LYS A 20 0.09 24.49 -24.42
CA LYS A 20 0.79 24.82 -23.17
C LYS A 20 0.52 23.78 -22.08
N LYS A 21 -0.70 23.25 -21.97
CA LYS A 21 -1.05 22.15 -21.05
C LYS A 21 -0.31 20.86 -21.42
N ARG A 22 -0.32 20.45 -22.71
CA ARG A 22 0.46 19.29 -23.19
C ARG A 22 1.95 19.40 -22.89
N ARG A 23 2.56 20.58 -23.10
CA ARG A 23 3.98 20.79 -22.77
C ARG A 23 4.25 20.70 -21.27
N LYS A 24 3.36 21.21 -20.42
CA LYS A 24 3.50 21.11 -18.96
C LYS A 24 3.36 19.65 -18.49
N GLU A 25 2.41 18.92 -19.05
CA GLU A 25 2.17 17.51 -18.72
C GLU A 25 3.33 16.62 -19.17
N HIS A 26 3.86 16.84 -20.38
CA HIS A 26 5.06 16.16 -20.85
C HIS A 26 6.30 16.49 -19.98
N LYS A 27 6.45 17.74 -19.52
CA LYS A 27 7.53 18.08 -18.58
C LYS A 27 7.36 17.37 -17.23
N LYS A 28 6.13 17.26 -16.73
CA LYS A 28 5.81 16.60 -15.45
C LYS A 28 5.98 15.08 -15.52
N SER A 29 5.68 14.46 -16.67
CA SER A 29 5.92 13.02 -16.86
C SER A 29 7.40 12.71 -17.06
N THR A 30 8.14 13.54 -17.80
CA THR A 30 9.59 13.40 -17.94
C THR A 30 10.32 13.61 -16.62
N SER A 31 9.89 14.57 -15.77
CA SER A 31 10.53 14.79 -14.46
C SER A 31 10.26 13.69 -13.44
N ARG A 32 9.20 12.87 -13.61
CA ARG A 32 8.88 11.75 -12.70
C ARG A 32 9.65 10.47 -12.98
N ASN A 33 10.22 10.30 -14.18
CA ASN A 33 10.89 9.07 -14.59
C ASN A 33 12.41 9.17 -14.68
N TYR A 34 13.00 10.33 -14.38
CA TYR A 34 14.44 10.45 -14.16
C TYR A 34 14.70 10.58 -12.66
N PRO A 35 15.38 9.62 -12.01
CA PRO A 35 16.00 9.90 -10.71
C PRO A 35 16.97 11.06 -10.92
N GLU A 36 16.84 12.06 -10.08
CA GLU A 36 17.42 13.39 -10.20
C GLU A 36 18.95 13.35 -10.32
N SER A 37 19.44 13.25 -11.56
CA SER A 37 20.83 13.54 -11.89
C SER A 37 21.03 15.05 -11.77
N SER A 38 21.73 15.44 -10.72
CA SER A 38 22.10 16.81 -10.36
C SER A 38 22.42 17.69 -11.57
N PRO A 39 21.91 18.94 -11.64
CA PRO A 39 22.27 19.87 -12.69
C PRO A 39 23.72 20.34 -12.48
N THR A 40 24.62 19.86 -13.33
CA THR A 40 25.95 20.47 -13.50
C THR A 40 25.75 21.90 -13.98
N GLN A 41 26.13 22.87 -13.14
CA GLN A 41 26.05 24.29 -13.45
C GLN A 41 26.96 24.68 -14.63
N PRO A 42 26.49 25.51 -15.59
CA PRO A 42 27.37 26.42 -16.28
C PRO A 42 27.52 27.68 -15.42
N ASN A 43 28.64 27.74 -14.74
CA ASN A 43 29.25 28.94 -14.19
C ASN A 43 29.39 30.01 -15.31
N VAL A 44 28.72 31.16 -15.20
CA VAL A 44 29.34 32.51 -15.35
C VAL A 44 28.32 33.64 -15.09
N SER A 45 28.66 34.46 -14.09
CA SER A 45 28.43 35.90 -13.93
C SER A 45 27.49 36.65 -14.90
N SER A 46 26.43 37.28 -14.37
CA SER A 46 26.21 38.74 -14.46
C SER A 46 24.89 39.17 -13.81
N THR A 47 25.04 40.00 -12.78
CA THR A 47 24.25 41.19 -12.41
C THR A 47 22.75 41.32 -12.78
N SER A 48 21.99 41.68 -11.75
CA SER A 48 20.85 42.61 -11.78
C SER A 48 19.51 42.10 -12.36
N ARG A 49 18.54 41.86 -11.45
CA ARG A 49 17.34 42.74 -11.32
C ARG A 49 16.50 42.39 -10.09
N LYS A 50 16.42 43.36 -9.19
CA LYS A 50 15.34 43.59 -8.24
C LYS A 50 13.99 43.51 -8.95
N TRP A 51 13.04 42.78 -8.40
CA TRP A 51 11.63 43.17 -8.40
C TRP A 51 11.08 42.91 -7.00
N ALA A 52 10.77 44.03 -6.34
CA ALA A 52 9.99 44.10 -5.13
C ALA A 52 8.50 43.97 -5.48
N SER A 53 7.76 43.34 -4.58
CA SER A 53 6.36 43.57 -4.24
C SER A 53 6.19 42.82 -2.92
N ASP A 54 6.21 43.46 -1.74
CA ASP A 54 5.24 44.46 -1.28
C ASP A 54 3.84 43.87 -1.27
N ASP A 55 3.49 43.26 -0.13
CA ASP A 55 2.17 43.33 0.48
C ASP A 55 2.34 42.95 1.96
N GLU A 56 2.50 44.00 2.78
CA GLU A 56 2.28 43.99 4.22
C GLU A 56 0.77 43.90 4.45
N ASP A 57 0.30 43.02 5.34
CA ASP A 57 -0.65 43.39 6.40
C ASP A 57 -0.99 42.19 7.31
N ASP A 58 -1.16 42.54 8.59
CA ASP A 58 -1.83 41.82 9.68
C ASP A 58 -1.01 40.84 10.56
N ASP A 59 -0.17 41.44 11.38
CA ASP A 59 -0.37 41.52 12.84
C ASP A 59 -1.26 40.44 13.50
N THR A 60 -0.67 39.58 14.32
CA THR A 60 -1.19 39.26 15.67
C THR A 60 -0.11 38.52 16.46
N ASP A 61 0.46 39.26 17.42
CA ASP A 61 1.27 38.79 18.52
C ASP A 61 0.72 37.51 19.19
N VAL A 62 1.50 36.42 19.17
CA VAL A 62 1.45 35.40 20.22
C VAL A 62 2.88 35.12 20.72
N TYR A 63 3.18 35.84 21.79
CA TYR A 63 4.30 35.71 22.71
C TYR A 63 4.66 34.24 23.02
N GLY A 64 5.85 33.81 22.59
CA GLY A 64 6.53 32.60 23.07
C GLY A 64 7.87 33.00 23.71
N PRO A 65 8.24 32.42 24.88
CA PRO A 65 9.48 32.80 25.57
C PRO A 65 10.71 32.52 24.70
N PRO A 66 11.71 33.43 24.67
CA PRO A 66 12.89 33.27 23.83
C PRO A 66 13.70 32.03 24.26
N PRO A 67 14.24 31.25 23.30
CA PRO A 67 15.13 30.14 23.65
C PRO A 67 16.43 30.66 24.28
N PRO A 68 17.04 29.90 25.21
CA PRO A 68 18.27 30.31 25.88
C PRO A 68 19.44 30.46 24.88
N PRO A 69 20.39 31.39 25.14
CA PRO A 69 21.52 31.63 24.26
C PRO A 69 22.41 30.39 24.16
N PRO A 70 22.97 30.09 22.97
CA PRO A 70 23.87 28.95 22.81
C PRO A 70 25.15 29.18 23.60
N THR A 71 25.42 28.26 24.53
CA THR A 71 26.66 28.19 25.29
C THR A 71 27.83 27.90 24.35
N ASN A 72 28.79 28.81 24.32
CA ASN A 72 30.09 28.68 23.67
C ASN A 72 30.82 27.42 24.15
N ALA A 73 30.90 26.41 23.29
CA ALA A 73 31.85 25.31 23.44
C ALA A 73 32.91 25.41 22.32
N PRO A 74 34.21 25.33 22.65
CA PRO A 74 35.30 25.53 21.70
C PRO A 74 35.41 24.33 20.74
N THR A 75 35.40 24.60 19.45
CA THR A 75 35.66 23.62 18.38
C THR A 75 37.17 23.33 18.29
N PRO A 76 37.58 22.05 18.28
CA PRO A 76 38.95 21.68 17.95
C PRO A 76 39.13 21.79 16.43
N LYS A 77 40.06 22.65 16.01
CA LYS A 77 40.59 22.69 14.64
C LYS A 77 41.38 21.41 14.39
N GLY A 78 41.00 20.64 13.37
CA GLY A 78 41.77 19.47 12.96
C GLY A 78 41.31 18.84 11.67
N ASN A 79 42.02 19.17 10.59
CA ASN A 79 42.26 18.38 9.37
C ASN A 79 41.10 17.91 8.48
N ALA A 80 40.89 18.71 7.43
CA ALA A 80 40.99 18.36 6.02
C ALA A 80 40.93 16.87 5.60
N GLY A 81 39.95 16.57 4.74
CA GLY A 81 40.12 15.58 3.66
C GLY A 81 39.08 14.46 3.59
N ALA A 82 37.85 14.80 3.20
CA ALA A 82 36.95 13.97 2.37
C ALA A 82 35.55 14.61 2.35
N GLU A 83 35.21 15.32 1.27
CA GLU A 83 33.87 15.87 1.02
C GLU A 83 32.86 14.74 0.73
N TYR A 84 32.40 14.07 1.78
CA TYR A 84 31.12 13.37 1.74
C TYR A 84 30.03 14.42 1.93
N HIS A 85 29.45 14.87 0.82
CA HIS A 85 28.16 15.56 0.80
C HIS A 85 27.07 14.60 1.32
N SER A 86 27.04 14.42 2.63
CA SER A 86 25.88 13.94 3.36
C SER A 86 24.86 15.07 3.29
N SER A 87 24.18 15.16 2.15
CA SER A 87 23.01 16.01 1.97
C SER A 87 22.05 15.64 3.09
N LYS A 88 22.00 16.47 4.13
CA LYS A 88 20.98 16.34 5.16
C LYS A 88 19.67 16.46 4.38
N PRO A 89 18.78 15.46 4.43
CA PRO A 89 17.52 15.54 3.74
C PRO A 89 16.86 16.85 4.16
N ASP A 90 16.42 17.63 3.19
CA ASP A 90 15.76 18.90 3.44
C ASP A 90 14.43 18.59 4.13
N TYR A 91 14.46 18.65 5.47
CA TYR A 91 13.33 18.27 6.31
C TYR A 91 12.11 19.15 6.05
N ASP A 92 12.32 20.39 5.59
CA ASP A 92 11.24 21.29 5.24
C ASP A 92 10.59 20.88 3.92
N ALA A 93 11.36 20.43 2.94
CA ALA A 93 10.81 19.85 1.70
C ALA A 93 10.02 18.55 1.97
N ILE A 94 10.53 17.67 2.85
CA ILE A 94 9.83 16.43 3.22
C ILE A 94 8.54 16.74 4.00
N ARG A 95 8.56 17.76 4.87
CA ARG A 95 7.38 18.19 5.62
C ARG A 95 6.32 18.80 4.70
N ALA A 96 6.74 19.65 3.76
CA ALA A 96 5.86 20.23 2.76
C ALA A 96 5.25 19.15 1.84
N GLU A 97 6.02 18.12 1.45
CA GLU A 97 5.49 17.01 0.65
C GLU A 97 4.47 16.18 1.45
N LEU A 98 4.72 15.91 2.74
CA LEU A 98 3.77 15.21 3.60
C LEU A 98 2.51 16.03 3.87
N GLU A 99 2.62 17.35 4.02
CA GLU A 99 1.48 18.25 4.15
C GLU A 99 0.70 18.36 2.84
N GLU A 100 1.37 18.42 1.69
CA GLU A 100 0.71 18.39 0.37
C GLU A 100 0.01 17.05 0.13
N GLN A 101 0.60 15.92 0.57
CA GLN A 101 -0.04 14.61 0.51
C GLN A 101 -1.27 14.53 1.42
N ARG A 102 -1.17 15.00 2.67
CA ARG A 102 -2.33 15.08 3.57
C ARG A 102 -3.41 16.01 3.04
N PHE A 103 -3.02 17.13 2.43
CA PHE A 103 -3.95 18.06 1.81
C PHE A 103 -4.65 17.41 0.59
N ARG A 104 -3.92 16.65 -0.23
CA ARG A 104 -4.50 15.88 -1.33
C ARG A 104 -5.42 14.77 -0.85
N GLU A 105 -5.03 14.01 0.17
CA GLU A 105 -5.90 12.99 0.77
C GLU A 105 -7.16 13.60 1.36
N ARG A 106 -7.04 14.76 2.03
CA ARG A 106 -8.18 15.50 2.58
C ARG A 106 -9.10 16.04 1.48
N LEU A 107 -8.55 16.51 0.36
CA LEU A 107 -9.32 16.89 -0.83
C LEU A 107 -10.03 15.70 -1.47
N PHE A 108 -9.35 14.55 -1.60
CA PHE A 108 -9.96 13.34 -2.14
C PHE A 108 -11.09 12.81 -1.26
N GLY A 109 -10.91 12.80 0.07
CA GLY A 109 -11.97 12.43 1.01
C GLY A 109 -13.17 13.37 0.95
N ALA A 110 -12.94 14.68 0.75
CA ALA A 110 -14.02 15.65 0.61
C ALA A 110 -14.87 15.46 -0.66
N TYR A 111 -14.27 15.01 -1.78
CA TYR A 111 -15.02 14.69 -2.99
C TYR A 111 -15.79 13.36 -2.90
N ASP A 112 -15.29 12.38 -2.16
CA ASP A 112 -16.00 11.13 -1.89
C ASP A 112 -17.23 11.39 -0.99
N ASP A 113 -17.13 12.36 -0.07
CA ASP A 113 -18.25 12.83 0.74
C ASP A 113 -19.24 13.73 -0.02
N GLU A 114 -18.89 14.33 -1.16
CA GLU A 114 -19.84 15.09 -2.00
C GLU A 114 -20.72 14.19 -2.89
N GLU A 115 -20.29 12.97 -3.24
CA GLU A 115 -21.17 11.93 -3.80
C GLU A 115 -22.26 11.49 -2.78
N ARG A 116 -22.12 11.91 -1.52
CA ARG A 116 -23.13 11.74 -0.48
C ARG A 116 -24.31 12.70 -0.60
N LEU A 117 -24.15 13.86 -1.24
CA LEU A 117 -25.28 14.81 -1.40
C LEU A 117 -26.28 14.30 -2.44
N ASP A 118 -25.82 13.72 -3.55
CA ASP A 118 -26.67 13.05 -4.53
C ASP A 118 -27.31 11.78 -3.94
N SER A 119 -26.60 11.04 -3.07
CA SER A 119 -27.19 9.89 -2.38
C SER A 119 -28.12 10.27 -1.23
N LEU A 120 -27.89 11.39 -0.54
CA LEU A 120 -28.81 11.95 0.45
C LEU A 120 -30.05 12.54 -0.22
N GLU A 121 -29.93 13.18 -1.38
CA GLU A 121 -31.06 13.64 -2.18
C GLU A 121 -31.86 12.46 -2.73
N ALA A 122 -31.21 11.42 -3.25
CA ALA A 122 -31.87 10.17 -3.62
C ALA A 122 -32.55 9.51 -2.42
N HIS A 123 -31.91 9.49 -1.25
CA HIS A 123 -32.49 8.90 -0.04
C HIS A 123 -33.62 9.74 0.56
N LEU A 124 -33.55 11.08 0.49
CA LEU A 124 -34.65 11.97 0.90
C LEU A 124 -35.84 11.83 -0.06
N ASN A 125 -35.58 11.69 -1.36
CA ASN A 125 -36.61 11.42 -2.35
C ASN A 125 -37.22 10.02 -2.19
N ASP A 126 -36.45 9.02 -1.75
CA ASP A 126 -36.96 7.69 -1.39
C ASP A 126 -37.87 7.73 -0.15
N TYR A 127 -37.55 8.56 0.86
CA TYR A 127 -38.42 8.76 2.03
C TYR A 127 -39.62 9.66 1.76
N ALA A 128 -39.56 10.48 0.70
CA ALA A 128 -40.72 11.18 0.14
C ALA A 128 -41.53 10.29 -0.81
N HIS A 129 -41.47 8.96 -0.65
CA HIS A 129 -42.46 8.06 -1.22
C HIS A 129 -43.81 8.30 -0.54
N VAL A 130 -44.47 9.40 -0.91
CA VAL A 130 -45.89 9.62 -0.66
C VAL A 130 -46.59 8.38 -1.20
N PRO A 131 -47.29 7.59 -0.36
CA PRO A 131 -47.95 6.38 -0.81
C PRO A 131 -48.84 6.72 -2.00
N ASP A 132 -48.80 5.85 -2.99
CA ASP A 132 -49.40 6.05 -4.30
C ASP A 132 -50.86 6.57 -4.21
N ARG A 133 -51.63 6.08 -3.23
CA ARG A 133 -53.02 6.50 -2.96
C ARG A 133 -53.21 7.96 -2.51
N TRP A 134 -52.16 8.63 -2.07
CA TRP A 134 -52.17 10.04 -1.62
C TRP A 134 -51.55 10.99 -2.65
N GLN A 135 -50.91 10.45 -3.70
CA GLN A 135 -50.63 11.21 -4.90
C GLN A 135 -51.94 11.30 -5.68
N SER A 136 -52.51 12.50 -5.79
CA SER A 136 -53.70 12.76 -6.60
C SER A 136 -53.50 12.12 -7.98
N GLU A 137 -54.49 11.38 -8.49
CA GLU A 137 -54.45 10.73 -9.83
C GLU A 137 -53.85 11.58 -10.97
N PRO A 138 -54.04 12.92 -11.07
CA PRO A 138 -53.38 13.71 -12.12
C PRO A 138 -51.85 13.82 -11.98
N ALA A 139 -51.26 13.52 -10.81
CA ALA A 139 -49.82 13.64 -10.58
C ALA A 139 -49.03 12.37 -10.97
N ARG A 140 -49.70 11.21 -11.13
CA ARG A 140 -49.03 9.96 -11.52
C ARG A 140 -48.77 9.87 -13.03
N LYS A 141 -49.68 10.42 -13.86
CA LYS A 141 -49.49 10.47 -15.32
C LYS A 141 -48.41 11.47 -15.76
N HIS A 142 -48.12 12.48 -14.94
CA HIS A 142 -46.99 13.41 -15.13
C HIS A 142 -45.79 13.12 -14.23
N ARG A 143 -45.47 11.84 -13.93
CA ARG A 143 -44.09 11.51 -13.55
C ARG A 143 -43.21 11.85 -14.74
N ARG A 144 -42.64 13.07 -14.71
CA ARG A 144 -41.81 13.73 -15.71
C ARG A 144 -41.25 12.71 -16.70
N LEU A 145 -41.93 12.56 -17.83
CA LEU A 145 -41.34 12.00 -19.04
C LEU A 145 -39.99 12.69 -19.15
N GLY A 146 -38.91 11.91 -19.03
CA GLY A 146 -37.59 12.45 -19.22
C GLY A 146 -37.55 13.09 -20.62
N PRO A 147 -36.64 14.03 -20.88
CA PRO A 147 -36.47 14.59 -22.22
C PRO A 147 -36.28 13.53 -23.32
N ASP A 148 -35.98 12.28 -22.94
CA ASP A 148 -35.82 11.14 -23.83
C ASP A 148 -37.11 10.32 -24.04
N ASP A 149 -38.13 10.48 -23.20
CA ASP A 149 -39.41 9.73 -23.25
C ASP A 149 -40.48 10.45 -24.11
N GLU A 150 -40.28 11.74 -24.43
CA GLU A 150 -41.16 12.53 -25.31
C GLU A 150 -41.22 11.96 -26.75
N ASP A 151 -40.16 11.26 -27.18
CA ASP A 151 -40.08 10.59 -28.47
C ASP A 151 -40.92 9.30 -28.51
N GLU A 152 -41.01 8.59 -27.39
CA GLU A 152 -41.79 7.35 -27.26
C GLU A 152 -43.30 7.68 -27.17
N PHE A 153 -43.65 8.77 -26.49
CA PHE A 153 -45.03 9.28 -26.41
C PHE A 153 -45.62 9.59 -27.79
N LEU A 154 -44.82 10.13 -28.72
CA LEU A 154 -45.27 10.44 -30.08
C LEU A 154 -45.32 9.23 -31.02
N GLN A 155 -44.67 8.12 -30.68
CA GLN A 155 -44.77 6.83 -31.39
C GLN A 155 -45.97 6.00 -30.96
N THR A 156 -46.64 6.37 -29.86
CA THR A 156 -47.83 5.67 -29.37
C THR A 156 -49.01 5.89 -30.31
N ASP A 157 -49.75 4.82 -30.64
CA ASP A 157 -50.88 4.88 -31.56
C ASP A 157 -51.99 5.81 -31.01
N PRO A 158 -52.40 6.85 -31.74
CA PRO A 158 -53.34 7.87 -31.23
C PRO A 158 -54.73 7.35 -30.85
N GLN A 159 -55.13 6.15 -31.29
CA GLN A 159 -56.43 5.54 -30.97
C GLN A 159 -56.50 4.98 -29.54
N HIS A 160 -55.34 4.83 -28.88
CA HIS A 160 -55.23 4.32 -27.52
C HIS A 160 -54.92 5.39 -26.48
N LEU A 161 -54.74 6.64 -26.92
CA LEU A 161 -54.54 7.80 -26.04
C LEU A 161 -55.90 8.31 -25.56
N ASP A 162 -55.96 8.74 -24.29
CA ASP A 162 -57.15 9.45 -23.80
C ASP A 162 -57.29 10.83 -24.48
N ASP A 163 -58.46 11.46 -24.37
CA ASP A 163 -58.74 12.72 -25.06
C ASP A 163 -57.76 13.85 -24.66
N GLU A 164 -57.18 13.79 -23.45
CA GLU A 164 -56.23 14.77 -22.93
C GLU A 164 -54.81 14.52 -23.45
N GLU A 165 -54.36 13.26 -23.43
CA GLU A 165 -53.11 12.78 -24.02
C GLU A 165 -53.10 12.98 -25.54
N TYR A 166 -54.25 12.77 -26.21
CA TYR A 166 -54.42 13.05 -27.64
C TYR A 166 -54.30 14.54 -27.95
N ALA A 167 -54.88 15.42 -27.12
CA ALA A 167 -54.73 16.86 -27.26
C ALA A 167 -53.27 17.30 -27.09
N GLU A 168 -52.55 16.70 -26.14
CA GLU A 168 -51.10 16.92 -25.97
C GLU A 168 -50.28 16.39 -27.14
N TRP A 169 -50.60 15.19 -27.65
CA TRP A 169 -49.99 14.60 -28.84
C TRP A 169 -50.14 15.51 -30.06
N ILE A 170 -51.33 16.11 -30.26
CA ILE A 170 -51.56 17.11 -31.32
C ILE A 170 -50.71 18.36 -31.09
N ARG A 171 -50.67 18.91 -29.87
CA ARG A 171 -49.86 20.10 -29.55
C ARG A 171 -48.37 19.84 -29.82
N LEU A 172 -47.85 18.71 -29.35
CA LEU A 172 -46.46 18.27 -29.54
C LEU A 172 -46.16 18.01 -31.02
N GLY A 173 -47.07 17.35 -31.75
CA GLY A 173 -46.94 17.12 -33.19
C GLY A 173 -46.95 18.41 -34.01
N MET A 174 -47.76 19.41 -33.62
CA MET A 174 -47.75 20.74 -34.24
C MET A 174 -46.50 21.55 -33.88
N TYR A 175 -46.01 21.44 -32.64
CA TYR A 175 -44.75 22.06 -32.22
C TYR A 175 -43.57 21.51 -33.02
N ARG A 176 -43.45 20.19 -33.19
CA ARG A 176 -42.40 19.57 -34.03
C ARG A 176 -42.44 20.00 -35.48
N LYS A 177 -43.64 20.19 -36.05
CA LYS A 177 -43.79 20.67 -37.45
C LYS A 177 -43.36 22.12 -37.61
N THR A 178 -43.57 22.97 -36.60
CA THR A 178 -43.24 24.40 -36.63
C THR A 178 -41.81 24.69 -36.18
N HIS A 179 -41.23 23.85 -35.32
CA HIS A 179 -39.89 23.97 -34.74
C HIS A 179 -38.98 22.81 -35.17
N ARG A 180 -39.15 22.36 -36.41
CA ARG A 180 -38.38 21.22 -36.95
C ARG A 180 -36.87 21.45 -36.85
N ASP A 181 -36.40 22.64 -37.20
CA ASP A 181 -34.97 22.98 -37.18
C ASP A 181 -34.41 23.00 -35.74
N GLU A 182 -35.18 23.52 -34.79
CA GLU A 182 -34.81 23.52 -33.36
C GLU A 182 -34.75 22.09 -32.81
N TYR A 183 -35.67 21.21 -33.24
CA TYR A 183 -35.69 19.80 -32.85
C TYR A 183 -34.47 19.05 -33.40
N GLU A 184 -34.11 19.28 -34.66
CA GLU A 184 -32.92 18.69 -35.28
C GLU A 184 -31.63 19.17 -34.58
N GLU A 185 -31.57 20.44 -34.18
CA GLU A 185 -30.46 20.97 -33.39
C GLU A 185 -30.40 20.36 -31.99
N GLN A 186 -31.55 20.21 -31.32
CA GLN A 186 -31.65 19.57 -30.00
C GLN A 186 -31.20 18.10 -30.06
N GLN A 187 -31.59 17.36 -31.11
CA GLN A 187 -31.14 15.98 -31.32
C GLN A 187 -29.64 15.89 -31.59
N ARG A 188 -29.05 16.82 -32.35
CA ARG A 188 -27.59 16.91 -32.51
C ARG A 188 -26.89 17.21 -31.19
N GLU A 189 -27.46 18.08 -30.36
CA GLU A 189 -26.88 18.40 -29.06
C GLU A 189 -26.96 17.22 -28.09
N LYS A 190 -28.09 16.51 -28.06
CA LYS A 190 -28.28 15.26 -27.30
C LYS A 190 -27.28 14.20 -27.76
N ALA A 191 -27.13 13.99 -29.07
CA ALA A 191 -26.13 13.08 -29.63
C ALA A 191 -24.70 13.45 -29.21
N ARG A 192 -24.32 14.74 -29.27
CA ARG A 192 -23.02 15.23 -28.81
C ARG A 192 -22.80 15.02 -27.32
N LYS A 193 -23.82 15.28 -26.48
CA LYS A 193 -23.77 15.03 -25.03
C LYS A 193 -23.62 13.54 -24.73
N LYS A 194 -24.37 12.68 -25.43
CA LYS A 194 -24.28 11.22 -25.31
C LYS A 194 -22.90 10.71 -25.74
N GLU A 195 -22.35 11.23 -26.84
CA GLU A 195 -21.00 10.90 -27.29
C GLU A 195 -19.94 11.35 -26.28
N ARG A 196 -20.06 12.56 -25.71
CA ARG A 196 -19.14 13.04 -24.66
C ARG A 196 -19.19 12.15 -23.41
N LYS A 197 -20.39 11.84 -22.93
CA LYS A 197 -20.59 10.93 -21.78
C LYS A 197 -20.03 9.54 -22.07
N ALA A 198 -20.23 9.02 -23.28
CA ALA A 198 -19.68 7.71 -23.68
C ALA A 198 -18.15 7.72 -23.70
N LYS A 199 -17.51 8.77 -24.24
CA LYS A 199 -16.05 8.92 -24.23
C LYS A 199 -15.49 9.05 -22.81
N GLU A 200 -16.15 9.83 -21.96
CA GLU A 200 -15.76 9.99 -20.56
C GLU A 200 -15.90 8.68 -19.78
N LYS A 201 -17.01 7.94 -19.98
CA LYS A 201 -17.20 6.61 -19.39
C LYS A 201 -16.13 5.62 -19.85
N ALA A 202 -15.80 5.60 -21.14
CA ALA A 202 -14.74 4.75 -21.67
C ALA A 202 -13.36 5.10 -21.06
N ALA A 203 -13.05 6.40 -20.93
CA ALA A 203 -11.82 6.85 -20.28
C ALA A 203 -11.78 6.48 -18.78
N LYS A 204 -12.91 6.57 -18.07
CA LYS A 204 -13.03 6.17 -16.67
C LYS A 204 -12.84 4.65 -16.50
N GLU A 205 -13.39 3.84 -17.40
CA GLU A 205 -13.23 2.38 -17.39
C GLU A 205 -11.78 1.96 -17.69
N GLU A 206 -11.10 2.62 -18.63
CA GLU A 206 -9.69 2.38 -18.91
C GLU A 206 -8.81 2.75 -17.70
N ALA A 207 -9.07 3.89 -17.05
CA ALA A 207 -8.38 4.30 -15.84
C ALA A 207 -8.58 3.29 -14.69
N LYS A 208 -9.81 2.82 -14.47
CA LYS A 208 -10.13 1.81 -13.45
C LYS A 208 -9.44 0.48 -13.71
N ARG A 209 -9.33 0.09 -14.99
CA ARG A 209 -8.60 -1.14 -15.38
C ARG A 209 -7.10 -1.01 -15.10
N LEU A 210 -6.51 0.14 -15.40
CA LEU A 210 -5.09 0.40 -15.13
C LEU A 210 -4.80 0.45 -13.63
N GLU A 211 -5.69 1.08 -12.85
CA GLU A 211 -5.59 1.13 -11.39
C GLU A 211 -5.63 -0.26 -10.75
N LYS A 212 -6.60 -1.10 -11.16
CA LYS A 212 -6.69 -2.48 -10.69
C LYS A 212 -5.40 -3.28 -10.98
N ALA A 213 -4.80 -3.09 -12.15
CA ALA A 213 -3.53 -3.74 -12.50
C ALA A 213 -2.36 -3.26 -11.61
N MET A 214 -2.31 -1.97 -11.26
CA MET A 214 -1.30 -1.43 -10.34
C MET A 214 -1.49 -1.95 -8.91
N GLU A 215 -2.74 -2.12 -8.45
CA GLU A 215 -3.04 -2.68 -7.14
C GLU A 215 -2.66 -4.16 -7.05
N GLU A 216 -2.99 -4.95 -8.08
CA GLU A 216 -2.61 -6.36 -8.18
C GLU A 216 -1.08 -6.52 -8.20
N ASP A 217 -0.34 -5.68 -8.91
CA ASP A 217 1.13 -5.68 -8.89
C ASP A 217 1.68 -5.34 -7.50
N ARG A 218 1.11 -4.33 -6.82
CA ARG A 218 1.49 -3.97 -5.46
C ARG A 218 1.23 -5.12 -4.48
N LYS A 219 0.12 -5.84 -4.65
CA LYS A 219 -0.22 -7.02 -3.85
C LYS A 219 0.77 -8.15 -4.10
N ARG A 220 1.05 -8.49 -5.36
CA ARG A 220 2.04 -9.50 -5.75
C ARG A 220 3.43 -9.19 -5.17
N ARG A 221 3.86 -7.93 -5.22
CA ARG A 221 5.16 -7.51 -4.65
C ARG A 221 5.20 -7.61 -3.12
N ARG A 222 4.07 -7.44 -2.42
CA ARG A 222 4.00 -7.66 -0.97
C ARG A 222 4.11 -9.15 -0.64
N GLU A 223 3.38 -9.99 -1.37
CA GLU A 223 3.41 -11.45 -1.22
C GLU A 223 4.80 -12.02 -1.53
N GLU A 224 5.44 -11.56 -2.60
CA GLU A 224 6.81 -11.96 -2.96
C GLU A 224 7.81 -11.61 -1.84
N LYS A 225 7.71 -10.39 -1.27
CA LYS A 225 8.57 -9.99 -0.15
C LYS A 225 8.32 -10.84 1.09
N GLU A 226 7.07 -11.22 1.34
CA GLU A 226 6.73 -12.12 2.44
C GLU A 226 7.30 -13.51 2.19
N ASN A 227 7.13 -14.07 0.99
CA ASN A 227 7.69 -15.35 0.59
C ASN A 227 9.21 -15.36 0.67
N MET A 228 9.88 -14.29 0.23
CA MET A 228 11.33 -14.12 0.37
C MET A 228 11.74 -14.11 1.85
N ARG A 229 10.97 -13.43 2.70
CA ARG A 229 11.22 -13.44 4.15
C ARG A 229 11.06 -14.84 4.75
N TRP A 230 10.03 -15.58 4.33
CA TRP A 230 9.81 -16.96 4.76
C TRP A 230 10.94 -17.89 4.29
N ALA A 231 11.37 -17.77 3.04
CA ALA A 231 12.49 -18.55 2.50
C ALA A 231 13.79 -18.28 3.26
N ALA A 232 14.13 -17.01 3.49
CA ALA A 232 15.30 -16.63 4.27
C ALA A 232 15.24 -17.16 5.71
N ALA A 233 14.08 -17.08 6.37
CA ALA A 233 13.91 -17.63 7.72
C ALA A 233 14.13 -19.15 7.75
N LYS A 234 13.69 -19.88 6.71
CA LYS A 234 13.91 -21.33 6.58
C LYS A 234 15.37 -21.68 6.34
N GLU A 235 16.07 -20.92 5.50
CA GLU A 235 17.49 -21.12 5.27
C GLU A 235 18.29 -20.94 6.56
N VAL A 236 17.95 -19.94 7.39
CA VAL A 236 18.57 -19.75 8.70
C VAL A 236 18.20 -20.89 9.67
N TYR A 237 16.95 -21.36 9.66
CA TYR A 237 16.51 -22.52 10.45
C TYR A 237 17.33 -23.78 10.13
N GLU A 238 17.45 -24.13 8.85
CA GLU A 238 18.21 -25.32 8.43
C GLU A 238 19.71 -25.15 8.67
N SER A 239 20.26 -23.95 8.45
CA SER A 239 21.68 -23.67 8.70
C SER A 239 22.04 -23.83 10.18
N ARG A 240 21.19 -23.32 11.09
CA ARG A 240 21.36 -23.46 12.54
C ARG A 240 21.21 -24.91 12.99
N TRP A 241 20.23 -25.64 12.44
CA TRP A 241 20.12 -27.08 12.71
C TRP A 241 21.36 -27.84 12.27
N ALA A 242 21.88 -27.56 11.07
CA ALA A 242 23.10 -28.17 10.56
C ALA A 242 24.33 -27.82 11.42
N GLU A 243 24.41 -26.61 11.97
CA GLU A 243 25.47 -26.22 12.91
C GLU A 243 25.39 -26.99 14.23
N LEU A 244 24.19 -27.09 14.83
CA LEU A 244 23.98 -27.85 16.06
C LEU A 244 24.36 -29.33 15.89
N LEU A 245 23.97 -29.94 14.78
CA LEU A 245 24.26 -31.35 14.49
C LEU A 245 25.74 -31.59 14.15
N ARG A 246 26.41 -30.67 13.42
CA ARG A 246 27.85 -30.78 13.15
C ARG A 246 28.67 -30.81 14.44
N ARG A 247 28.27 -29.99 15.42
CA ARG A 247 28.95 -29.93 16.71
C ARG A 247 28.70 -31.16 17.59
N ASP A 248 27.64 -31.93 17.36
CA ASP A 248 27.45 -33.24 18.01
C ASP A 248 28.43 -34.27 17.48
N THR A 249 28.73 -34.23 16.18
CA THR A 249 29.64 -35.20 15.55
C THR A 249 31.11 -34.96 15.86
N MET A 250 31.48 -33.71 16.19
CA MET A 250 32.81 -33.39 16.70
C MET A 250 32.87 -33.61 18.22
N THR A 251 32.54 -34.84 18.64
CA THR A 251 32.86 -35.31 19.99
C THR A 251 34.37 -35.20 20.18
N PRO A 252 34.84 -34.53 21.25
CA PRO A 252 36.25 -34.39 21.55
C PRO A 252 36.76 -35.73 22.07
N GLU A 253 37.02 -36.67 21.16
CA GLU A 253 37.95 -37.74 21.45
C GLU A 253 39.32 -37.10 21.67
N LEU A 254 39.65 -36.90 22.95
CA LEU A 254 41.00 -37.10 23.44
C LEU A 254 42.08 -36.16 22.89
N THR A 255 41.92 -34.84 23.02
CA THR A 255 43.07 -34.02 23.42
C THR A 255 43.32 -34.18 24.92
N ALA A 256 43.54 -35.43 25.33
CA ALA A 256 44.15 -35.79 26.60
C ALA A 256 45.67 -35.52 26.57
N SER A 257 46.10 -34.44 25.91
CA SER A 257 47.49 -33.98 25.96
C SER A 257 47.66 -33.05 27.15
N SER A 258 47.75 -33.69 28.32
CA SER A 258 48.84 -33.46 29.28
C SER A 258 49.34 -32.03 29.46
N GLY A 259 48.89 -31.41 30.55
CA GLY A 259 49.43 -30.21 31.17
C GLY A 259 48.32 -29.59 32.03
N LYS A 260 48.07 -30.01 33.28
CA LYS A 260 48.88 -29.70 34.49
C LYS A 260 49.48 -28.30 34.36
N ASP A 261 49.04 -27.25 35.05
CA ASP A 261 48.26 -27.09 36.27
C ASP A 261 47.69 -25.65 36.29
N GLY A 262 46.47 -25.46 36.80
CA GLY A 262 45.79 -24.15 37.01
C GLY A 262 45.25 -23.54 35.72
N ASP A 263 43.95 -23.37 35.48
CA ASP A 263 42.90 -22.86 36.35
C ASP A 263 41.54 -23.50 35.98
N GLU A 264 40.71 -23.79 36.99
CA GLU A 264 39.53 -24.68 36.96
C GLU A 264 38.25 -24.19 36.23
N GLU A 265 38.28 -23.17 35.37
CA GLU A 265 37.05 -22.58 34.77
C GLU A 265 36.97 -22.63 33.24
N GLY A 266 37.47 -23.72 32.63
CA GLY A 266 37.63 -23.81 31.18
C GLY A 266 36.65 -24.71 30.42
N TRP A 267 35.49 -25.11 30.97
CA TRP A 267 34.53 -25.91 30.18
C TRP A 267 33.79 -24.99 29.19
N ILE A 268 34.41 -24.75 28.02
CA ILE A 268 33.87 -24.00 26.87
C ILE A 268 32.77 -24.84 26.18
N GLY A 269 31.79 -25.29 26.95
CA GLY A 269 30.48 -25.59 26.40
C GLY A 269 29.97 -24.26 25.84
N THR A 270 29.70 -24.19 24.55
CA THR A 270 29.00 -23.02 24.00
C THR A 270 27.70 -22.88 24.77
N ASN A 271 27.60 -21.82 25.56
CA ASN A 271 26.40 -21.43 26.27
C ASN A 271 25.33 -21.04 25.24
N LEU A 272 24.65 -22.04 24.67
CA LEU A 272 23.54 -21.82 23.74
C LEU A 272 22.45 -21.10 24.50
N ARG A 273 22.03 -19.96 23.97
CA ARG A 273 20.89 -19.22 24.48
C ARG A 273 19.60 -19.78 23.93
N PHE A 274 18.48 -19.43 24.56
CA PHE A 274 17.15 -19.73 24.03
C PHE A 274 16.98 -19.30 22.56
N GLU A 275 17.58 -18.19 22.14
CA GLU A 275 17.45 -17.60 20.79
C GLU A 275 18.29 -18.32 19.72
N ASP A 276 19.31 -19.08 20.12
CA ASP A 276 20.20 -19.79 19.20
C ASP A 276 19.55 -21.07 18.68
N ILE A 277 18.57 -21.61 19.43
CA ILE A 277 17.82 -22.80 19.03
C ILE A 277 16.95 -22.47 17.81
N PRO A 278 17.01 -23.27 16.74
CA PRO A 278 16.24 -23.06 15.51
C PRO A 278 14.76 -23.42 15.72
N TRP A 279 14.00 -22.52 16.34
CA TRP A 279 12.57 -22.71 16.59
C TRP A 279 11.75 -22.68 15.29
N PRO A 280 10.72 -23.55 15.12
CA PRO A 280 9.91 -23.61 13.91
C PRO A 280 8.83 -22.52 13.89
N VAL A 281 9.21 -21.26 14.11
CA VAL A 281 8.31 -20.09 14.11
C VAL A 281 8.99 -18.90 13.44
N LEU A 282 8.26 -18.18 12.60
CA LEU A 282 8.82 -17.03 11.86
C LEU A 282 9.32 -15.91 12.80
N ALA A 283 8.70 -15.78 13.97
CA ALA A 283 9.08 -14.76 14.96
C ALA A 283 10.50 -14.93 15.48
N ALA A 284 11.04 -16.16 15.47
CA ALA A 284 12.39 -16.46 15.97
C ALA A 284 13.49 -15.90 15.07
N TYR A 285 13.16 -15.59 13.83
CA TYR A 285 14.10 -15.10 12.84
C TYR A 285 13.93 -13.59 12.70
N PRO A 286 14.91 -12.79 13.16
CA PRO A 286 14.83 -11.35 13.04
C PRO A 286 14.69 -10.99 11.56
N LYS A 287 13.80 -10.03 11.26
CA LYS A 287 13.77 -9.44 9.92
C LYS A 287 15.18 -8.95 9.63
N ILE A 288 15.78 -9.38 8.52
CA ILE A 288 17.00 -8.78 7.98
C ILE A 288 16.64 -7.34 7.64
N LYS A 289 16.62 -6.47 8.66
CA LYS A 289 16.40 -5.05 8.47
C LYS A 289 17.59 -4.61 7.63
N LYS A 290 17.33 -4.05 6.46
CA LYS A 290 18.32 -3.24 5.75
C LYS A 290 18.79 -2.19 6.75
N ARG A 291 19.97 -2.42 7.34
CA ARG A 291 21.04 -1.44 7.58
C ARG A 291 20.58 0.01 7.29
N HIS A 292 20.56 0.97 8.20
CA HIS A 292 21.44 1.30 9.31
C HIS A 292 20.73 2.34 10.21
N ARG A 293 21.15 2.41 11.48
CA ARG A 293 21.26 3.63 12.33
C ARG A 293 20.37 3.81 13.57
N GLU A 294 19.25 3.11 13.73
CA GLU A 294 18.39 3.34 14.92
C GLU A 294 18.00 2.09 15.71
N ALA A 295 18.41 0.90 15.25
CA ALA A 295 18.00 -0.36 15.89
C ALA A 295 18.80 -0.74 17.16
N GLU A 296 19.86 0.01 17.53
CA GLU A 296 20.64 -0.28 18.73
C GLU A 296 19.93 0.16 20.03
N ALA A 297 18.93 1.04 19.95
CA ALA A 297 18.19 1.50 21.13
C ALA A 297 17.00 0.59 21.51
N SER A 298 16.49 -0.25 20.60
CA SER A 298 15.45 -1.24 20.91
C SER A 298 16.07 -2.64 20.98
N GLY A 299 16.91 -2.87 22.00
CA GLY A 299 17.57 -4.15 22.29
C GLY A 299 16.64 -5.33 22.62
N SER A 300 15.39 -5.31 22.16
CA SER A 300 14.51 -6.46 22.15
C SER A 300 14.43 -6.97 20.72
N ALA A 301 15.34 -7.91 20.38
CA ALA A 301 14.89 -9.03 19.56
C ALA A 301 13.58 -9.48 20.21
N ALA A 302 12.45 -9.32 19.51
CA ALA A 302 11.12 -9.52 20.07
C ALA A 302 11.15 -10.83 20.87
N ALA A 303 11.16 -10.69 22.20
CA ALA A 303 11.53 -11.79 23.06
C ALA A 303 10.56 -12.91 22.76
N LEU A 304 11.05 -14.03 22.24
CA LEU A 304 10.21 -15.14 21.81
C LEU A 304 9.39 -15.63 23.00
N SER A 305 8.15 -15.16 23.12
CA SER A 305 7.25 -15.63 24.17
C SER A 305 6.87 -17.08 23.86
N LEU A 306 6.65 -17.85 24.92
CA LEU A 306 6.14 -19.21 24.81
C LEU A 306 4.75 -19.23 24.13
N ASP A 307 3.99 -18.15 24.27
CA ASP A 307 2.71 -17.96 23.57
C ASP A 307 2.85 -17.91 22.04
N GLY A 308 4.06 -17.64 21.52
CA GLY A 308 4.33 -17.60 20.09
C GLY A 308 4.30 -18.97 19.41
N PHE A 309 4.41 -20.07 20.18
CA PHE A 309 4.37 -21.45 19.68
C PHE A 309 2.91 -21.93 19.51
N THR A 310 2.17 -21.24 18.65
CA THR A 310 0.80 -21.63 18.29
C THR A 310 0.79 -22.68 17.18
N SER A 311 -0.29 -23.46 17.11
CA SER A 311 -0.51 -24.45 16.04
C SER A 311 -0.46 -23.84 14.64
N ASP A 312 -1.04 -22.64 14.48
CA ASP A 312 -1.00 -21.90 13.22
C ASP A 312 0.42 -21.44 12.85
N ALA A 313 1.18 -20.90 13.80
CA ALA A 313 2.55 -20.45 13.53
C ALA A 313 3.48 -21.60 13.14
N ILE A 314 3.41 -22.72 13.85
CA ILE A 314 4.25 -23.92 13.59
C ILE A 314 3.80 -24.60 12.30
N SER A 315 2.50 -24.78 12.06
CA SER A 315 2.00 -25.38 10.83
C SER A 315 2.38 -24.55 9.60
N ARG A 316 2.22 -23.21 9.65
CA ARG A 316 2.70 -22.32 8.59
C ARG A 316 4.20 -22.47 8.37
N PHE A 317 5.00 -22.47 9.42
CA PHE A 317 6.45 -22.58 9.26
C PHE A 317 6.89 -23.91 8.64
N VAL A 318 6.44 -25.05 9.19
CA VAL A 318 6.87 -26.38 8.74
C VAL A 318 6.28 -26.70 7.36
N LEU A 319 5.01 -26.37 7.11
CA LEU A 319 4.27 -26.82 5.92
C LEU A 319 4.42 -25.90 4.71
N THR A 320 4.70 -24.60 4.86
CA THR A 320 4.87 -23.66 3.73
C THR A 320 6.17 -23.90 2.93
N SER A 321 6.81 -25.07 3.04
CA SER A 321 8.04 -25.40 2.34
C SER A 321 7.69 -26.02 0.98
N ALA A 322 7.94 -25.28 -0.08
CA ALA A 322 8.44 -25.78 -1.36
C ALA A 322 7.54 -25.93 -2.61
N SER A 323 6.20 -25.81 -2.62
CA SER A 323 5.53 -26.08 -3.92
C SER A 323 4.14 -25.50 -4.21
N THR A 324 3.40 -24.95 -3.23
CA THR A 324 1.98 -24.61 -3.47
C THR A 324 1.67 -23.12 -3.30
N THR A 325 2.47 -22.25 -3.93
CA THR A 325 2.12 -20.82 -4.10
C THR A 325 1.08 -20.58 -5.21
N GLY A 326 0.25 -21.58 -5.50
CA GLY A 326 -0.98 -21.41 -6.24
C GLY A 326 -2.13 -21.83 -5.34
N PRO A 327 -3.22 -21.04 -5.22
CA PRO A 327 -4.51 -21.54 -4.78
C PRO A 327 -5.01 -22.52 -5.85
N SER A 328 -4.38 -23.70 -5.91
CA SER A 328 -4.83 -24.78 -6.76
C SER A 328 -6.07 -25.37 -6.08
N PRO A 329 -7.24 -25.31 -6.72
CA PRO A 329 -8.48 -25.73 -6.10
C PRO A 329 -8.44 -27.24 -5.84
N ALA A 330 -8.43 -27.59 -4.55
CA ALA A 330 -9.09 -28.73 -3.93
C ALA A 330 -8.83 -30.16 -4.44
N TYR A 331 -7.87 -30.40 -5.33
CA TYR A 331 -7.34 -31.75 -5.51
C TYR A 331 -6.33 -32.00 -4.41
N ASP A 332 -6.87 -32.52 -3.33
CA ASP A 332 -6.24 -33.03 -2.14
C ASP A 332 -5.33 -34.21 -2.53
N ASN A 333 -4.25 -33.92 -3.25
CA ASN A 333 -3.35 -34.92 -3.78
C ASN A 333 -2.82 -35.73 -2.61
N GLU A 334 -3.04 -37.05 -2.63
CA GLU A 334 -2.50 -37.97 -1.62
C GLU A 334 -0.98 -37.82 -1.46
N GLN A 335 -0.30 -37.37 -2.53
CA GLN A 335 1.10 -36.99 -2.50
C GLN A 335 1.39 -35.78 -1.59
N ASP A 336 0.61 -34.70 -1.66
CA ASP A 336 0.77 -33.52 -0.80
C ASP A 336 0.50 -33.87 0.67
N LYS A 337 -0.48 -34.74 0.94
CA LYS A 337 -0.73 -35.27 2.29
C LYS A 337 0.44 -36.11 2.81
N LYS A 338 1.04 -36.93 1.95
CA LYS A 338 2.21 -37.75 2.29
C LYS A 338 3.41 -36.86 2.59
N GLU A 339 3.71 -35.89 1.74
CA GLU A 339 4.80 -34.92 1.93
C GLU A 339 4.58 -34.08 3.20
N ARG A 340 3.34 -33.66 3.47
CA ARG A 340 2.96 -32.98 4.72
C ARG A 340 3.26 -33.85 5.94
N ARG A 341 2.81 -35.10 5.94
CA ARG A 341 3.04 -36.06 7.05
C ARG A 341 4.52 -36.36 7.24
N GLU A 342 5.28 -36.47 6.15
CA GLU A 342 6.72 -36.71 6.20
C GLU A 342 7.46 -35.54 6.85
N LYS A 343 7.15 -34.30 6.46
CA LYS A 343 7.72 -33.09 7.08
C LYS A 343 7.38 -32.97 8.56
N LEU A 344 6.14 -33.28 8.94
CA LEU A 344 5.73 -33.30 10.35
C LEU A 344 6.48 -34.37 11.15
N ARG A 345 6.68 -35.57 10.58
CA ARG A 345 7.48 -36.63 11.22
C ARG A 345 8.94 -36.23 11.38
N ASP A 346 9.55 -35.61 10.38
CA ASP A 346 10.92 -35.10 10.49
C ASP A 346 11.04 -34.03 11.58
N ALA A 347 10.12 -33.06 11.60
CA ALA A 347 10.08 -32.05 12.67
C ALA A 347 9.87 -32.69 14.06
N MET A 348 8.97 -33.67 14.18
CA MET A 348 8.74 -34.39 15.44
C MET A 348 9.99 -35.15 15.90
N LEU A 349 10.75 -35.76 14.99
CA LEU A 349 12.00 -36.44 15.31
C LEU A 349 13.08 -35.46 15.78
N ARG A 350 13.13 -34.24 15.21
CA ARG A 350 14.05 -33.16 15.63
C ARG A 350 13.69 -32.60 17.01
N PHE A 351 12.41 -32.42 17.30
CA PHE A 351 11.90 -31.82 18.55
C PHE A 351 11.39 -32.84 19.58
N HIS A 352 11.74 -34.12 19.45
CA HIS A 352 11.36 -35.12 20.44
C HIS A 352 12.03 -34.80 21.79
N PRO A 353 11.28 -34.67 22.91
CA PRO A 353 11.82 -34.15 24.16
C PRO A 353 13.05 -34.93 24.66
N ASP A 354 12.99 -36.27 24.63
CA ASP A 354 14.09 -37.14 25.05
C ASP A 354 15.36 -36.98 24.19
N LYS A 355 15.23 -37.01 22.86
CA LYS A 355 16.38 -36.85 21.95
C LYS A 355 16.95 -35.44 21.98
N PHE A 356 16.08 -34.44 22.13
CA PHE A 356 16.46 -33.05 22.21
C PHE A 356 17.21 -32.77 23.52
N GLU A 357 16.77 -33.34 24.64
CA GLU A 357 17.45 -33.21 25.93
C GLU A 357 18.84 -33.84 25.93
N GLY A 358 18.99 -35.04 25.37
CA GLY A 358 20.31 -35.69 25.26
C GLY A 358 21.30 -34.93 24.37
N ARG A 359 20.85 -34.28 23.29
CA ARG A 359 21.72 -33.64 22.29
C ARG A 359 22.00 -32.17 22.55
N VAL A 360 20.96 -31.40 22.88
CA VAL A 360 21.02 -29.94 22.90
C VAL A 360 21.08 -29.38 24.32
N MET A 361 20.32 -29.95 25.28
CA MET A 361 20.17 -29.37 26.63
C MET A 361 21.46 -29.34 27.45
N SER A 362 22.42 -30.23 27.18
CA SER A 362 23.75 -30.20 27.82
C SER A 362 24.56 -28.94 27.49
N ARG A 363 24.23 -28.28 26.37
CA ARG A 363 24.90 -27.05 25.89
C ARG A 363 24.11 -25.78 26.17
N VAL A 364 22.83 -25.90 26.51
CA VAL A 364 21.99 -24.75 26.84
C VAL A 364 22.42 -24.18 28.18
N ARG A 365 22.51 -22.85 28.26
CA ARG A 365 22.80 -22.14 29.52
C ARG A 365 21.77 -22.52 30.58
N GLU A 366 22.21 -22.74 31.82
CA GLU A 366 21.34 -23.20 32.92
C GLU A 366 20.07 -22.35 33.11
N GLY A 367 20.18 -21.02 33.02
CA GLY A 367 19.04 -20.11 33.13
C GLY A 367 18.00 -20.21 32.01
N ASP A 368 18.37 -20.75 30.84
CA ASP A 368 17.45 -20.94 29.71
C ASP A 368 16.91 -22.38 29.63
N LYS A 369 17.50 -23.35 30.35
CA LYS A 369 17.14 -24.78 30.25
C LYS A 369 15.65 -25.04 30.50
N GLU A 370 15.07 -24.46 31.53
CA GLU A 370 13.66 -24.64 31.86
C GLU A 370 12.75 -24.11 30.74
N ARG A 371 13.04 -22.89 30.26
CA ARG A 371 12.30 -22.26 29.17
C ARG A 371 12.42 -23.04 27.85
N VAL A 372 13.59 -23.59 27.56
CA VAL A 372 13.81 -24.47 26.39
C VAL A 372 13.00 -25.75 26.52
N ARG A 373 13.01 -26.40 27.69
CA ARG A 373 12.23 -27.62 27.95
C ARG A 373 10.73 -27.39 27.75
N GLU A 374 10.21 -26.28 28.26
CA GLU A 374 8.80 -25.91 28.09
C GLU A 374 8.46 -25.67 26.61
N ALA A 375 9.27 -24.88 25.90
CA ALA A 375 9.08 -24.59 24.48
C ALA A 375 9.14 -25.87 23.63
N VAL A 376 10.09 -26.77 23.88
CA VAL A 376 10.18 -28.07 23.18
C VAL A 376 8.93 -28.92 23.47
N GLY A 377 8.48 -28.95 24.73
CA GLY A 377 7.25 -29.65 25.10
C GLY A 377 6.02 -29.11 24.38
N GLN A 378 5.90 -27.78 24.25
CA GLN A 378 4.81 -27.14 23.51
C GLN A 378 4.87 -27.44 22.01
N VAL A 379 6.06 -27.33 21.39
CA VAL A 379 6.26 -27.66 19.98
C VAL A 379 5.93 -29.14 19.72
N ALA A 380 6.38 -30.06 20.56
CA ALA A 380 6.11 -31.49 20.41
C ALA A 380 4.61 -31.82 20.51
N ARG A 381 3.87 -31.19 21.44
CA ARG A 381 2.40 -31.34 21.55
C ARG A 381 1.71 -30.85 20.27
N VAL A 382 2.04 -29.65 19.81
CA VAL A 382 1.48 -29.08 18.58
C VAL A 382 1.78 -29.96 17.36
N LEU A 383 3.00 -30.49 17.25
CA LEU A 383 3.37 -31.38 16.13
C LEU A 383 2.60 -32.71 16.18
N ASN A 384 2.33 -33.26 17.37
CA ASN A 384 1.49 -34.44 17.53
C ASN A 384 0.04 -34.15 17.14
N ASP A 385 -0.51 -33.02 17.58
CA ASP A 385 -1.88 -32.59 17.23
C ASP A 385 -2.06 -32.37 15.73
N LEU A 386 -1.01 -31.95 15.02
CA LEU A 386 -1.02 -31.78 13.56
C LEU A 386 -0.85 -33.11 12.79
N MET A 387 -0.43 -34.18 13.47
CA MET A 387 -0.18 -35.51 12.88
C MET A 387 -1.38 -36.45 13.02
N GLY A 388 -2.15 -36.31 14.10
CA GLY A 388 -3.45 -36.96 14.31
C GLY A 388 -4.54 -36.35 13.44
#